data_AF-A0A960AVV8-F1
#
_entry.id   AF-A0A960AVV8-F1
#
_cell.length_a   1.000
_cell.length_b   1.000
_cell.length_c   1.000
_cell.angle_alpha   90.00
_cell.angle_beta   90.00
_cell.angle_gamma   90.00
#
_symmetry.space_group_name_H-M   'P 1'
#
loop_
_entity.id
_entity.type
_entity.pdbx_description
1 polymer ?
#
loop_
_entity_poly.entity_id
_entity_poly.type
_entity_poly.pdbx_seq_one_letter_code
_entity_poly.pdbx_strand_id
1 'polypeptide(L)'
;MDEADLLLSQFAPLRNPELWPQNAAALNAAMRGNPSDLEAGAGPFLTPKGWASVTTSAAISCADASAHRPPKAWPRVIGRFNRISRLQGRVQGWWLWAPCAAWPVRGQDAYRGPWNASTPNPILLIGTRHDPNTPYRNAVRAQRLLGNAVLLTHNGYGHLSYQDPSACVELARVDYLVNVKTPLNGTVCKPDKRPFH
;
A
#
# COMPACT_ATOMS: atom_id res chain seq x y z
N MET A 1 6.68 -6.94 -24.58
CA MET A 1 5.95 -6.66 -23.34
C MET A 1 4.48 -7.01 -23.51
N ASP A 2 3.96 -7.86 -22.64
CA ASP A 2 2.52 -8.13 -22.58
C ASP A 2 1.80 -7.18 -21.59
N GLU A 3 0.48 -7.31 -21.45
CA GLU A 3 -0.30 -6.49 -20.51
C GLU A 3 0.12 -6.74 -19.05
N ALA A 4 0.48 -7.97 -18.69
CA ALA A 4 0.78 -8.34 -17.31
C ALA A 4 2.08 -7.68 -16.84
N ASP A 5 3.13 -7.72 -17.67
CA ASP A 5 4.41 -7.05 -17.42
C ASP A 5 4.21 -5.55 -17.23
N LEU A 6 3.41 -4.92 -18.11
CA LEU A 6 3.06 -3.52 -17.98
C LEU A 6 2.40 -3.24 -16.62
N LEU A 7 1.40 -4.02 -16.21
CA LEU A 7 0.71 -3.80 -14.94
C LEU A 7 1.64 -4.00 -13.72
N LEU A 8 2.50 -5.02 -13.74
CA LEU A 8 3.47 -5.28 -12.68
C LEU A 8 4.51 -4.16 -12.57
N SER A 9 4.99 -3.64 -13.69
CA SER A 9 5.97 -2.55 -13.73
C SER A 9 5.48 -1.28 -13.02
N GLN A 10 4.17 -1.08 -12.91
CA GLN A 10 3.59 0.10 -12.25
C GLN A 10 3.56 0.01 -10.72
N PHE A 11 3.80 -1.17 -10.12
CA PHE A 11 3.64 -1.35 -8.68
C PHE A 11 4.63 -0.50 -7.86
N ALA A 12 5.91 -0.47 -8.25
CA ALA A 12 6.93 0.31 -7.57
C ALA A 12 6.77 1.84 -7.77
N PRO A 13 6.70 2.37 -9.01
CA PRO A 13 6.68 3.81 -9.23
C PRO A 13 5.42 4.49 -8.67
N LEU A 14 4.25 3.85 -8.73
CA LEU A 14 3.03 4.46 -8.19
C LEU A 14 3.07 4.66 -6.66
N ARG A 15 3.93 3.91 -5.95
CA ARG A 15 4.11 4.01 -4.50
C ARG A 15 5.18 5.02 -4.09
N ASN A 16 6.04 5.44 -5.02
CA ASN A 16 7.15 6.34 -4.75
C ASN A 16 7.17 7.50 -5.77
N PRO A 17 6.71 8.70 -5.36
CA PRO A 17 6.72 9.90 -6.19
C PRO A 17 8.07 10.28 -6.80
N GLU A 18 9.18 9.92 -6.16
CA GLU A 18 10.54 10.15 -6.68
C GLU A 18 10.79 9.43 -8.01
N LEU A 19 10.12 8.29 -8.22
CA LEU A 19 10.26 7.48 -9.44
C LEU A 19 9.34 7.94 -10.58
N TRP A 20 8.45 8.91 -10.35
CA TRP A 20 7.45 9.31 -11.35
C TRP A 20 8.03 9.89 -12.64
N PRO A 21 9.07 10.76 -12.61
CA PRO A 21 9.69 11.26 -13.85
C PRO A 21 10.27 10.13 -14.70
N GLN A 22 10.94 9.15 -14.07
CA GLN A 22 11.53 8.00 -14.74
C GLN A 22 10.43 7.09 -15.32
N ASN A 23 9.37 6.82 -14.56
CA ASN A 23 8.23 6.03 -15.06
C ASN A 23 7.52 6.73 -16.23
N ALA A 24 7.38 8.06 -16.19
CA ALA A 24 6.82 8.83 -17.30
C ALA A 24 7.69 8.71 -18.56
N ALA A 25 9.01 8.76 -18.42
CA ALA A 25 9.94 8.55 -19.54
C ALA A 25 9.83 7.13 -20.11
N ALA A 26 9.74 6.10 -19.25
CA ALA A 26 9.59 4.70 -19.64
C ALA A 26 8.27 4.45 -20.40
N LEU A 27 7.14 4.99 -19.90
CA LEU A 27 5.85 4.94 -20.58
C LEU A 27 5.91 5.62 -21.96
N ASN A 28 6.55 6.79 -22.03
CA ASN A 28 6.72 7.54 -23.27
C ASN A 28 7.62 6.81 -24.30
N ALA A 29 8.67 6.12 -23.83
CA ALA A 29 9.50 5.26 -24.68
C ALA A 29 8.72 4.04 -25.20
N ALA A 30 7.91 3.41 -24.35
CA ALA A 30 7.06 2.29 -24.72
C ALA A 30 6.01 2.69 -25.78
N MET A 31 5.42 3.89 -25.64
CA MET A 31 4.52 4.45 -26.66
C MET A 31 5.21 4.68 -28.02
N ARG A 32 6.54 4.82 -28.04
CA ARG A 32 7.36 4.89 -29.26
C ARG A 32 7.92 3.54 -29.72
N GLY A 33 7.48 2.44 -29.11
CA GLY A 33 7.89 1.09 -29.49
C GLY A 33 9.12 0.56 -28.74
N ASN A 34 9.61 1.24 -27.70
CA ASN A 34 10.68 0.74 -26.84
C ASN A 34 10.19 0.50 -25.40
N PRO A 35 9.75 -0.73 -25.06
CA PRO A 35 9.22 -1.04 -23.73
C PRO A 35 10.28 -1.50 -22.71
N SER A 36 11.56 -1.49 -23.05
CA SER A 36 12.60 -2.20 -22.27
C SER A 36 12.68 -1.78 -20.80
N ASP A 37 12.48 -0.50 -20.47
CA ASP A 37 12.49 -0.03 -19.08
C ASP A 37 11.31 -0.56 -18.27
N LEU A 38 10.14 -0.72 -18.90
CA LEU A 38 8.95 -1.28 -18.24
C LEU A 38 9.09 -2.80 -18.05
N GLU A 39 9.65 -3.50 -19.04
CA GLU A 39 9.98 -4.92 -18.93
C GLU A 39 11.00 -5.16 -17.80
N ALA A 40 12.03 -4.32 -17.72
CA ALA A 40 13.00 -4.35 -16.62
C ALA A 40 12.34 -4.09 -15.26
N GLY A 41 11.37 -3.17 -15.19
CA GLY A 41 10.59 -2.89 -13.99
C GLY A 41 9.70 -4.06 -13.52
N ALA A 42 9.22 -4.90 -14.45
CA ALA A 42 8.43 -6.09 -14.13
C ALA A 42 9.30 -7.27 -13.67
N GLY A 43 10.51 -7.39 -14.22
CA GLY A 43 11.44 -8.52 -14.03
C GLY A 43 11.59 -9.03 -12.59
N PRO A 44 11.80 -8.16 -11.56
CA PRO A 44 11.96 -8.61 -10.18
C PRO A 44 10.81 -9.49 -9.66
N PHE A 45 9.57 -9.26 -10.11
CA PHE A 45 8.39 -10.01 -9.69
C PHE A 45 8.31 -11.40 -10.33
N LEU A 46 8.97 -11.59 -11.47
CA LEU A 46 8.96 -12.84 -12.23
C LEU A 46 10.06 -13.83 -11.79
N THR A 47 10.99 -13.38 -10.94
CA THR A 47 12.06 -14.22 -10.39
C THR A 47 11.52 -15.22 -9.34
N PRO A 48 12.23 -16.33 -9.06
CA PRO A 48 11.87 -17.23 -7.96
C PRO A 48 11.76 -16.51 -6.60
N LYS A 49 12.61 -15.51 -6.36
CA LYS A 49 12.56 -14.68 -5.14
C LYS A 49 11.30 -13.81 -5.11
N GLY A 50 10.93 -13.20 -6.23
CA GLY A 50 9.69 -12.44 -6.39
C GLY A 50 8.47 -13.30 -6.08
N TRP A 51 8.39 -14.48 -6.70
CA TRP A 51 7.35 -15.46 -6.44
C TRP A 51 7.27 -15.89 -4.97
N ALA A 52 8.40 -16.18 -4.32
CA ALA A 52 8.43 -16.55 -2.90
C ALA A 52 7.91 -15.43 -1.98
N SER A 53 8.24 -14.16 -2.27
CA SER A 53 7.75 -13.01 -1.52
C SER A 53 6.22 -12.89 -1.59
N VAL A 54 5.67 -13.18 -2.77
CA VAL A 54 4.23 -13.13 -3.02
C VAL A 54 3.51 -14.24 -2.30
N THR A 55 3.94 -15.49 -2.48
CA THR A 55 3.25 -16.62 -1.86
C THR A 55 3.27 -16.49 -0.34
N THR A 56 4.35 -15.93 0.22
CA THR A 56 4.43 -15.55 1.64
C THR A 56 3.39 -14.48 2.00
N SER A 57 3.28 -13.42 1.21
CA SER A 57 2.29 -12.35 1.44
C SER A 57 0.85 -12.87 1.38
N ALA A 58 0.56 -13.74 0.41
CA ALA A 58 -0.74 -14.39 0.28
C ALA A 58 -1.01 -15.32 1.47
N ALA A 59 -0.04 -16.14 1.88
CA ALA A 59 -0.18 -17.04 3.01
C ALA A 59 -0.60 -16.30 4.29
N ILE A 60 0.11 -15.22 4.62
CA ILE A 60 -0.16 -14.39 5.80
C ILE A 60 -1.53 -13.71 5.64
N SER A 61 -1.80 -13.10 4.49
CA SER A 61 -3.06 -12.39 4.25
C SER A 61 -4.28 -13.31 4.34
N CYS A 62 -4.18 -14.54 3.85
CA CYS A 62 -5.27 -15.52 3.94
C CYS A 62 -5.46 -16.04 5.36
N ALA A 63 -4.38 -16.16 6.15
CA ALA A 63 -4.48 -16.53 7.55
C ALA A 63 -5.14 -15.43 8.39
N ASP A 64 -4.76 -14.16 8.17
CA ASP A 64 -5.21 -13.03 8.98
C ASP A 64 -6.60 -12.54 8.59
N ALA A 65 -6.88 -12.43 7.28
CA ALA A 65 -8.11 -11.85 6.79
C ALA A 65 -9.30 -12.82 6.87
N SER A 66 -10.49 -12.28 7.13
CA SER A 66 -11.74 -13.05 7.06
C SER A 66 -12.25 -13.28 5.63
N ALA A 67 -11.53 -12.80 4.60
CA ALA A 67 -11.99 -12.71 3.22
C ALA A 67 -11.88 -14.04 2.44
N HIS A 68 -12.59 -15.07 2.91
CA HIS A 68 -12.68 -16.35 2.20
C HIS A 68 -13.92 -16.35 1.29
N ARG A 69 -13.70 -16.29 -0.03
CA ARG A 69 -14.74 -16.49 -1.04
C ARG A 69 -14.50 -17.83 -1.74
N PRO A 70 -15.55 -18.62 -2.04
CA PRO A 70 -15.37 -19.89 -2.73
C PRO A 70 -14.73 -19.66 -4.11
N PRO A 71 -13.93 -20.62 -4.65
CA PRO A 71 -13.24 -20.48 -5.93
C PRO A 71 -14.12 -19.94 -7.07
N LYS A 72 -15.36 -20.44 -7.20
CA LYS A 72 -16.33 -20.02 -8.22
C LYS A 72 -16.73 -18.53 -8.17
N ALA A 73 -16.52 -17.85 -7.06
CA ALA A 73 -16.86 -16.43 -6.91
C ALA A 73 -15.75 -15.48 -7.39
N TRP A 74 -14.51 -15.96 -7.53
CA TRP A 74 -13.35 -15.11 -7.79
C TRP A 74 -13.39 -14.36 -9.12
N PRO A 75 -13.82 -14.94 -10.25
CA PRO A 75 -13.95 -14.16 -11.49
C PRO A 75 -14.80 -12.89 -11.32
N ARG A 76 -15.87 -12.95 -10.51
CA ARG A 76 -16.70 -11.77 -10.18
C ARG A 76 -15.98 -10.79 -9.26
N VAL A 77 -15.22 -11.28 -8.27
CA VAL A 77 -14.41 -10.44 -7.36
C VAL A 77 -13.34 -9.68 -8.14
N ILE A 78 -12.58 -10.37 -9.00
CA ILE A 78 -11.59 -9.77 -9.89
C ILE A 78 -12.23 -8.74 -10.81
N GLY A 79 -13.39 -9.06 -11.40
CA GLY A 79 -14.14 -8.12 -12.23
C GLY A 79 -14.51 -6.83 -11.47
N ARG A 80 -14.84 -6.92 -10.17
CA ARG A 80 -15.07 -5.73 -9.34
C ARG A 80 -13.79 -4.96 -9.07
N PHE A 81 -12.70 -5.62 -8.73
CA PHE A 81 -11.41 -4.96 -8.50
C PHE A 81 -10.92 -4.23 -9.76
N ASN A 82 -11.05 -4.86 -10.94
CA ASN A 82 -10.67 -4.27 -12.21
C ASN A 82 -11.50 -3.02 -12.58
N ARG A 83 -12.76 -2.93 -12.13
CA ARG A 83 -13.58 -1.71 -12.27
C ARG A 83 -13.12 -0.58 -11.36
N ILE A 84 -12.51 -0.89 -10.21
CA ILE A 84 -11.98 0.11 -9.28
C ILE A 84 -10.62 0.62 -9.76
N SER A 85 -9.74 -0.29 -10.20
CA SER A 85 -8.44 0.08 -10.76
C SER A 85 -8.08 -0.89 -11.88
N ARG A 86 -7.89 -0.35 -13.09
CA ARG A 86 -7.35 -1.11 -14.22
C ARG A 86 -5.89 -1.51 -14.01
N LEU A 87 -5.14 -0.71 -13.25
CA LEU A 87 -3.72 -0.92 -13.00
C LEU A 87 -3.47 -2.03 -11.98
N GLN A 88 -4.22 -2.02 -10.87
CA GLN A 88 -3.92 -2.88 -9.72
C GLN A 88 -5.01 -3.90 -9.43
N GLY A 89 -6.21 -3.76 -10.00
CA GLY A 89 -7.34 -4.60 -9.64
C GLY A 89 -7.13 -6.08 -9.97
N ARG A 90 -6.62 -6.37 -11.17
CA ARG A 90 -6.26 -7.74 -11.59
C ARG A 90 -5.05 -8.26 -10.83
N VAL A 91 -3.99 -7.44 -10.72
CA VAL A 91 -2.75 -7.78 -10.01
C VAL A 91 -3.08 -8.16 -8.57
N GLN A 92 -3.59 -7.24 -7.77
CA GLN A 92 -3.90 -7.50 -6.36
C GLN A 92 -4.97 -8.58 -6.17
N GLY A 93 -5.93 -8.65 -7.07
CA GLY A 93 -7.00 -9.65 -7.02
C GLY A 93 -6.47 -11.07 -7.18
N TRP A 94 -5.73 -11.34 -8.26
CA TRP A 94 -5.21 -12.67 -8.53
C TRP A 94 -4.02 -13.03 -7.66
N TRP A 95 -3.17 -12.06 -7.35
CA TRP A 95 -1.87 -12.31 -6.75
C TRP A 95 -1.94 -12.43 -5.23
N LEU A 96 -2.70 -11.56 -4.58
CA LEU A 96 -2.77 -11.50 -3.12
C LEU A 96 -3.99 -12.24 -2.57
N TRP A 97 -5.15 -12.06 -3.21
CA TRP A 97 -6.43 -12.43 -2.60
C TRP A 97 -7.03 -13.73 -3.12
N ALA A 98 -6.98 -14.00 -4.42
CA ALA A 98 -7.54 -15.21 -5.01
C ALA A 98 -7.00 -16.53 -4.43
N PRO A 99 -5.72 -16.64 -4.02
CA PRO A 99 -5.22 -17.84 -3.35
C PRO A 99 -6.00 -18.20 -2.08
N CYS A 100 -6.60 -17.21 -1.40
CA CYS A 100 -7.40 -17.43 -0.19
C CYS A 100 -8.66 -18.27 -0.44
N ALA A 101 -9.08 -18.47 -1.70
CA ALA A 101 -10.20 -19.35 -2.03
C ALA A 101 -9.97 -20.82 -1.67
N ALA A 102 -8.71 -21.25 -1.79
CA ALA A 102 -8.29 -22.62 -1.63
C ALA A 102 -7.25 -22.76 -0.51
N TRP A 103 -6.99 -21.68 0.24
CA TRP A 103 -6.01 -21.71 1.32
C TRP A 103 -6.47 -22.67 2.43
N PRO A 104 -5.68 -23.70 2.76
CA PRO A 104 -6.17 -24.83 3.55
C PRO A 104 -6.22 -24.53 5.06
N VAL A 105 -5.52 -23.49 5.50
CA VAL A 105 -5.36 -23.16 6.93
C VAL A 105 -6.02 -21.82 7.24
N ARG A 106 -6.68 -21.73 8.39
CA ARG A 106 -7.13 -20.44 8.95
C ARG A 106 -6.15 -20.00 10.03
N GLY A 107 -5.86 -18.70 10.09
CA GLY A 107 -5.08 -18.14 11.19
C GLY A 107 -5.84 -18.32 12.50
N GLN A 108 -5.32 -19.19 13.39
CA GLN A 108 -5.92 -19.46 14.70
C GLN A 108 -5.68 -18.29 15.67
N ASP A 109 -4.52 -17.64 15.55
CA ASP A 109 -4.08 -16.55 16.43
C ASP A 109 -4.35 -15.16 15.83
N ALA A 110 -5.15 -15.08 14.77
CA ALA A 110 -5.48 -13.81 14.13
C ALA A 110 -6.28 -12.93 15.11
N TYR A 111 -5.68 -11.86 15.61
CA TYR A 111 -6.37 -10.90 16.46
C TYR A 111 -7.37 -10.07 15.66
N ARG A 112 -8.67 -10.29 15.92
CA ARG A 112 -9.78 -9.64 15.17
C ARG A 112 -10.36 -8.43 15.92
N GLY A 113 -9.65 -7.94 16.92
CA GLY A 113 -10.10 -6.90 17.83
C GLY A 113 -10.74 -7.43 19.11
N PRO A 114 -11.29 -6.54 19.95
CA PRO A 114 -11.43 -5.10 19.70
C PRO A 114 -10.07 -4.38 19.77
N TRP A 115 -9.69 -3.63 18.74
CA TRP A 115 -8.37 -2.96 18.67
C TRP A 115 -8.22 -1.75 19.61
N ASN A 116 -8.78 -1.78 20.82
CA ASN A 116 -8.93 -0.65 21.74
C ASN A 116 -8.16 -0.85 23.07
N ALA A 117 -7.01 -1.51 23.01
CA ALA A 117 -6.17 -1.73 24.19
C ALA A 117 -5.80 -0.40 24.87
N SER A 118 -5.83 -0.38 26.20
CA SER A 118 -5.41 0.81 26.96
C SER A 118 -3.90 0.98 26.83
N THR A 119 -3.46 2.18 26.43
CA THR A 119 -2.05 2.53 26.31
C THR A 119 -1.70 3.69 27.27
N PRO A 120 -0.53 3.66 27.92
CA PRO A 120 -0.11 4.74 28.82
C PRO A 120 0.16 6.06 28.09
N ASN A 121 0.51 5.98 26.80
CA ASN A 121 0.78 7.11 25.93
C ASN A 121 -0.08 7.02 24.65
N PRO A 122 -0.48 8.15 24.04
CA PRO A 122 -1.21 8.12 22.76
C PRO A 122 -0.37 7.51 21.65
N ILE A 123 -0.98 6.69 20.79
CA ILE A 123 -0.34 6.16 19.59
C ILE A 123 -0.30 7.27 18.52
N LEU A 124 0.90 7.61 18.04
CA LEU A 124 1.03 8.44 16.84
C LEU A 124 0.74 7.59 15.60
N LEU A 125 -0.35 7.90 14.90
CA LEU A 125 -0.70 7.33 13.61
C LEU A 125 -0.42 8.36 12.50
N ILE A 126 0.36 7.98 11.50
CA ILE A 126 0.66 8.84 10.34
C ILE A 126 -0.06 8.26 9.11
N GLY A 127 -0.93 9.06 8.50
CA GLY A 127 -1.66 8.67 7.29
C GLY A 127 -1.37 9.61 6.12
N THR A 128 -0.92 9.05 5.00
CA THR A 128 -0.71 9.81 3.74
C THR A 128 -2.02 9.95 2.98
N ARG A 129 -2.35 11.17 2.55
CA ARG A 129 -3.63 11.52 1.90
C ARG A 129 -3.84 10.74 0.60
N HIS A 130 -2.81 10.64 -0.23
CA HIS A 130 -2.85 9.99 -1.54
C HIS A 130 -2.05 8.69 -1.57
N ASP A 131 -2.16 7.87 -0.52
CA ASP A 131 -1.55 6.54 -0.44
C ASP A 131 -2.30 5.51 -1.32
N PRO A 132 -1.64 4.89 -2.31
CA PRO A 132 -2.28 3.93 -3.21
C PRO A 132 -2.53 2.55 -2.56
N ASN A 133 -1.81 2.19 -1.50
CA ASN A 133 -1.84 0.86 -0.90
C ASN A 133 -2.66 0.81 0.39
N THR A 134 -2.50 1.83 1.25
CA THR A 134 -3.19 1.98 2.53
C THR A 134 -3.98 3.28 2.54
N PRO A 135 -5.16 3.34 1.88
CA PRO A 135 -5.89 4.58 1.68
C PRO A 135 -6.15 5.35 2.97
N TYR A 136 -6.02 6.68 2.94
CA TYR A 136 -6.16 7.56 4.11
C TYR A 136 -7.41 7.30 4.98
N ARG A 137 -8.55 6.95 4.36
CA ARG A 137 -9.79 6.59 5.08
C ARG A 137 -9.59 5.42 6.07
N ASN A 138 -8.65 4.52 5.77
CA ASN A 138 -8.30 3.40 6.65
C ASN A 138 -7.50 3.90 7.85
N ALA A 139 -6.59 4.88 7.69
CA ALA A 139 -5.90 5.52 8.81
C ALA A 139 -6.89 6.24 9.73
N VAL A 140 -7.84 6.99 9.16
CA VAL A 140 -8.93 7.63 9.91
C VAL A 140 -9.79 6.61 10.67
N ARG A 141 -10.06 5.44 10.07
CA ARG A 141 -10.76 4.34 10.76
C ARG A 141 -9.90 3.72 11.86
N ALA A 142 -8.61 3.47 11.59
CA ALA A 142 -7.68 2.88 12.53
C ALA A 142 -7.51 3.76 13.78
N GLN A 143 -7.37 5.09 13.61
CA GLN A 143 -7.34 6.05 14.71
C GLN A 143 -8.53 5.87 15.66
N ARG A 144 -9.75 5.74 15.12
CA ARG A 144 -10.97 5.53 15.93
C ARG A 144 -10.99 4.18 16.64
N LEU A 145 -10.47 3.14 15.99
CA LEU A 145 -10.43 1.79 16.56
C LEU A 145 -9.43 1.68 17.72
N LEU A 146 -8.28 2.34 17.57
CA LEU A 146 -7.17 2.32 18.53
C LEU A 146 -7.47 2.97 19.89
N GLY A 147 -8.55 3.74 20.00
CA GLY A 147 -8.99 4.37 21.25
C GLY A 147 -8.13 5.57 21.67
N ASN A 148 -6.85 5.34 21.96
CA ASN A 148 -5.87 6.36 22.36
C ASN A 148 -4.88 6.63 21.22
N ALA A 149 -5.34 7.22 20.12
CA ALA A 149 -4.50 7.50 18.95
C ALA A 149 -4.68 8.92 18.41
N VAL A 150 -3.56 9.54 18.04
CA VAL A 150 -3.48 10.84 17.38
C VAL A 150 -3.15 10.64 15.91
N LEU A 151 -3.97 11.17 15.02
CA LEU A 151 -3.73 11.10 13.59
C LEU A 151 -3.02 12.37 13.10
N LEU A 152 -1.80 12.21 12.59
CA LEU A 152 -1.12 13.18 11.75
C LEU A 152 -1.42 12.85 10.28
N THR A 153 -1.82 13.86 9.52
CA THR A 153 -2.07 13.74 8.09
C THR A 153 -0.87 14.24 7.30
N HIS A 154 -0.24 13.36 6.51
CA HIS A 154 0.68 13.78 5.46
C HIS A 154 -0.12 14.08 4.19
N ASN A 155 -0.26 15.36 3.82
CA ASN A 155 -1.00 15.79 2.64
C ASN A 155 -0.14 15.68 1.37
N GLY A 156 0.39 14.49 1.15
CA GLY A 156 1.28 14.14 0.05
C GLY A 156 0.87 12.84 -0.63
N TYR A 157 1.80 12.29 -1.41
CA TYR A 157 1.63 11.13 -2.28
C TYR A 157 2.52 9.96 -1.86
N GLY A 158 2.30 8.79 -2.45
CA GLY A 158 3.11 7.60 -2.20
C GLY A 158 2.62 6.78 -1.01
N HIS A 159 3.21 5.59 -0.87
CA HIS A 159 2.85 4.65 0.17
C HIS A 159 3.76 4.76 1.38
N LEU A 160 3.17 5.09 2.53
CA LEU A 160 3.87 5.57 3.74
C LEU A 160 4.44 6.98 3.55
N SER A 161 4.54 7.74 4.65
CA SER A 161 4.88 9.17 4.59
C SER A 161 6.32 9.46 4.17
N TYR A 162 7.24 8.52 4.38
CA TYR A 162 8.66 8.72 4.05
C TYR A 162 8.96 8.65 2.55
N GLN A 163 8.03 8.17 1.72
CA GLN A 163 8.19 8.17 0.25
C GLN A 163 8.03 9.56 -0.36
N ASP A 164 7.46 10.51 0.38
CA ASP A 164 7.24 11.88 -0.06
C ASP A 164 7.70 12.82 1.06
N PRO A 165 8.98 13.25 1.00
CA PRO A 165 9.65 13.94 2.11
C PRO A 165 8.85 15.11 2.68
N SER A 166 8.81 15.20 4.00
CA SER A 166 8.19 16.31 4.73
C SER A 166 8.92 16.52 6.05
N ALA A 167 9.63 17.64 6.18
CA ALA A 167 10.28 18.04 7.42
C ALA A 167 9.28 18.13 8.59
N CYS A 168 8.04 18.53 8.32
CA CYS A 168 6.95 18.57 9.29
C CYS A 168 6.61 17.17 9.85
N VAL A 169 6.49 16.16 8.97
CA VAL A 169 6.23 14.77 9.39
C VAL A 169 7.41 14.22 10.18
N GLU A 170 8.63 14.45 9.70
CA GLU A 170 9.85 13.95 10.33
C GLU A 170 10.06 14.54 11.72
N LEU A 171 9.82 15.84 11.91
CA LEU A 171 9.88 16.47 13.23
C LEU A 171 8.86 15.86 14.21
N ALA A 172 7.61 15.64 13.77
CA ALA A 172 6.59 15.00 14.60
C ALA A 172 6.94 13.55 14.94
N ARG A 173 7.51 12.80 13.99
CA ARG A 173 7.98 11.43 14.19
C ARG A 173 9.10 11.37 15.23
N VAL A 174 10.10 12.25 15.12
CA VAL A 174 11.23 12.31 16.05
C VAL A 174 10.77 12.73 17.44
N ASP A 175 9.95 13.78 17.56
CA ASP A 175 9.46 14.25 18.87
C ASP A 175 8.62 13.17 19.59
N TYR A 176 7.86 12.38 18.83
CA TYR A 176 7.16 11.23 19.39
C TYR A 176 8.10 10.11 19.84
N LEU A 177 9.09 9.74 19.01
CA LEU A 177 9.99 8.63 19.36
C LEU A 177 10.96 8.97 20.50
N VAL A 178 11.37 10.25 20.61
CA VAL A 178 12.34 10.70 21.61
C VAL A 178 11.65 11.18 22.89
N ASN A 179 10.58 11.97 22.77
CA ASN A 179 9.94 12.64 23.89
C ASN A 179 8.53 12.13 24.19
N VAL A 180 8.01 11.17 23.41
CA VAL A 180 6.64 10.64 23.53
C VAL A 180 5.58 11.76 23.39
N LYS A 181 5.92 12.79 22.61
CA LYS A 181 5.04 13.92 22.32
C LYS A 181 4.35 13.73 20.99
N THR A 182 3.03 13.82 21.00
CA THR A 182 2.24 13.82 19.77
C THR A 182 1.97 15.26 19.32
N PRO A 183 1.81 15.50 18.01
CA PRO A 183 1.26 16.77 17.53
C PRO A 183 -0.20 16.92 17.95
N LEU A 184 -0.80 18.08 17.73
CA LEU A 184 -2.25 18.22 17.90
C LEU A 184 -2.99 17.26 16.97
N ASN A 185 -4.07 16.67 17.47
CA ASN A 185 -4.90 15.77 16.67
C ASN A 185 -5.47 16.51 15.45
N GLY A 186 -5.35 15.92 14.26
CA GLY A 186 -5.73 16.56 13.01
C GLY A 186 -4.67 17.47 12.40
N THR A 187 -3.45 17.51 12.95
CA THR A 187 -2.31 18.20 12.31
C THR A 187 -2.12 17.71 10.88
N VAL A 188 -1.90 18.65 9.96
CA VAL A 188 -1.68 18.40 8.54
C VAL A 188 -0.31 18.92 8.14
N CYS A 189 0.56 18.02 7.70
CA CYS A 189 1.84 18.34 7.08
C CYS A 189 1.72 18.32 5.56
N LYS A 190 2.52 19.15 4.88
CA LYS A 190 2.66 19.14 3.41
C LYS A 190 4.00 18.52 3.03
N PRO A 191 4.12 17.93 1.84
CA PRO A 191 5.42 17.54 1.32
C PRO A 191 6.30 18.77 1.10
N ASP A 192 7.61 18.58 1.24
CA ASP A 192 8.61 19.64 1.08
C ASP A 192 8.73 20.07 -0.38
N LYS A 193 8.35 19.18 -1.31
CA LYS A 193 8.40 19.42 -2.75
C LYS A 193 7.11 18.92 -3.41
N ARG A 194 6.80 19.46 -4.59
CA ARG A 194 5.66 18.99 -5.40
C ARG A 194 6.09 17.78 -6.23
N PRO A 195 5.21 16.91 -6.71
CA PRO A 195 5.63 15.94 -7.73
C PRO A 195 6.11 16.64 -9.02
N PHE A 196 7.08 16.05 -9.74
CA PHE A 196 7.59 16.52 -11.05
C PHE A 196 8.25 17.93 -11.10
N HIS A 197 9.13 18.23 -10.14
CA HIS A 197 9.96 19.44 -10.14
C HIS A 197 11.38 19.16 -10.63
#